data_AF-A0A496RZT9-F1
#
_entry.id   AF-A0A496RZT9-F1
#
_cell.length_a   1.000
_cell.length_b   1.000
_cell.length_c   1.000
_cell.angle_alpha   90.00
_cell.angle_beta   90.00
_cell.angle_gamma   90.00
#
_symmetry.space_group_name_H-M   'P 1'
#
loop_
_entity.id
_entity.type
_entity.pdbx_description
1 polymer ?
#
loop_
_entity_poly.entity_id
_entity_poly.type
_entity_poly.pdbx_seq_one_letter_code
_entity_poly.pdbx_strand_id
1 'polypeptide(L)'
;MEKLYQNYLPLVKSIASRYKGRVPFEDLIQEGFLGLLEAEKRFDSSKKAKFSTYAFYWIKKKISEAVRKEKAQSLNSSELKEEILEGSIIEKTYESEDLDIFSFNKNLLSLEQKIFKLYFREGKSLPQIAKELNIRREKARQIKYLLLRKIKINRRFICS
;
A
#
# COMPACT_ATOMS: atom_id res chain seq x y z
N MET A 1 -31.08 -12.78 1.17
CA MET A 1 -29.95 -12.24 1.98
C MET A 1 -29.47 -13.21 3.04
N GLU A 2 -30.34 -13.68 3.95
CA GLU A 2 -29.93 -14.47 5.12
C GLU A 2 -29.18 -15.78 4.78
N LYS A 3 -29.64 -16.55 3.78
CA LYS A 3 -28.95 -17.78 3.32
C LYS A 3 -27.56 -17.52 2.74
N LEU A 4 -27.36 -16.41 2.02
CA LEU A 4 -26.05 -16.05 1.47
C LEU A 4 -25.06 -15.75 2.59
N TYR A 5 -25.50 -14.99 3.59
CA TYR A 5 -24.69 -14.64 4.76
C TYR A 5 -24.19 -15.88 5.49
N GLN A 6 -25.08 -16.82 5.82
CA GLN A 6 -24.71 -18.03 6.56
C GLN A 6 -23.75 -18.91 5.77
N ASN A 7 -24.00 -19.10 4.48
CA ASN A 7 -23.17 -19.96 3.63
C ASN A 7 -21.73 -19.44 3.46
N TYR A 8 -21.54 -18.12 3.44
CA TYR A 8 -20.25 -17.49 3.17
C TYR A 8 -19.57 -16.90 4.41
N LEU A 9 -20.20 -16.95 5.59
CA LEU A 9 -19.58 -16.56 6.86
C LEU A 9 -18.23 -17.26 7.11
N PRO A 10 -18.05 -18.57 6.87
CA PRO A 10 -16.74 -19.22 7.05
C PRO A 10 -15.68 -18.65 6.10
N LEU A 11 -16.04 -18.36 4.85
CA LEU A 11 -15.14 -17.77 3.87
C LEU A 11 -14.70 -16.36 4.31
N VAL A 12 -15.66 -15.51 4.69
CA VAL A 12 -15.39 -14.16 5.19
C VAL A 12 -14.48 -14.20 6.42
N LYS A 13 -14.81 -15.03 7.42
CA LYS A 13 -13.98 -15.22 8.63
C LYS A 13 -12.56 -15.69 8.29
N SER A 14 -12.40 -16.62 7.35
CA SER A 14 -11.08 -17.14 6.93
C SER A 14 -10.21 -16.08 6.24
N ILE A 15 -10.81 -15.13 5.53
CA ILE A 15 -10.08 -14.05 4.87
C ILE A 15 -9.74 -12.97 5.89
N ALA A 16 -10.71 -12.59 6.73
CA ALA A 16 -10.56 -11.57 7.77
C ALA A 16 -9.52 -11.97 8.84
N SER A 17 -9.39 -13.26 9.15
CA SER A 17 -8.44 -13.75 10.17
C SER A 17 -6.99 -13.34 9.88
N ARG A 18 -6.62 -13.18 8.60
CA ARG A 18 -5.28 -12.75 8.17
C ARG A 18 -4.97 -11.28 8.49
N TYR A 19 -5.98 -10.50 8.86
CA TYR A 19 -5.89 -9.06 9.12
C TYR A 19 -6.08 -8.71 10.60
N LYS A 20 -6.23 -9.71 11.48
CA LYS A 20 -6.32 -9.52 12.94
C LYS A 20 -5.19 -8.65 13.49
N GLY A 21 -5.49 -7.89 14.54
CA GLY A 21 -4.53 -7.01 15.23
C GLY A 21 -4.28 -5.67 14.53
N ARG A 22 -4.99 -5.35 13.45
CA ARG A 22 -4.92 -4.04 12.77
C ARG A 22 -6.19 -3.22 12.89
N VAL A 23 -7.32 -3.92 12.93
CA VAL A 23 -8.70 -3.41 13.01
C VAL A 23 -9.46 -4.45 13.85
N PRO A 24 -10.49 -4.07 14.62
CA PRO A 24 -11.36 -5.02 15.29
C PRO A 24 -11.86 -6.12 14.35
N PHE A 25 -11.91 -7.36 14.85
CA PHE A 25 -12.23 -8.51 14.00
C PHE A 25 -13.67 -8.47 13.47
N GLU A 26 -14.59 -7.92 14.26
CA GLU A 26 -16.00 -7.74 13.88
C GLU A 26 -16.12 -6.75 12.71
N ASP A 27 -15.42 -5.62 12.76
CA ASP A 27 -15.42 -4.64 11.66
C ASP A 27 -14.86 -5.25 10.36
N LEU A 28 -13.81 -6.07 10.45
CA LEU A 28 -13.27 -6.79 9.30
C LEU A 28 -14.29 -7.78 8.70
N ILE A 29 -15.11 -8.42 9.54
CA ILE A 29 -16.19 -9.30 9.08
C ILE A 29 -17.27 -8.48 8.38
N GLN A 30 -17.68 -7.34 8.95
CA GLN A 30 -18.71 -6.47 8.36
C GLN A 30 -18.27 -5.94 6.99
N GLU A 31 -17.04 -5.44 6.89
CA GLU A 31 -16.45 -5.00 5.62
C GLU A 31 -16.30 -6.15 4.61
N GLY A 32 -15.96 -7.34 5.10
CA GLY A 32 -15.94 -8.55 4.29
C GLY A 32 -17.31 -8.88 3.69
N PHE A 33 -18.38 -8.74 4.47
CA PHE A 33 -19.75 -8.93 3.99
C PHE A 33 -20.18 -7.87 2.97
N LEU A 34 -19.78 -6.60 3.13
CA LEU A 34 -19.97 -5.59 2.09
C LEU A 34 -19.29 -5.99 0.77
N GLY A 35 -18.11 -6.60 0.84
CA GLY A 35 -17.43 -7.17 -0.31
C GLY A 35 -18.17 -8.35 -0.95
N LEU A 36 -18.76 -9.21 -0.14
CA LEU A 36 -19.59 -10.33 -0.62
C LEU A 36 -20.84 -9.84 -1.37
N LEU A 37 -21.52 -8.82 -0.85
CA LEU A 37 -22.69 -8.21 -1.49
C LEU A 37 -22.31 -7.55 -2.83
N GLU A 38 -21.16 -6.90 -2.90
CA GLU A 38 -20.66 -6.33 -4.15
C GLU A 38 -20.34 -7.41 -5.18
N ALA A 39 -19.81 -8.55 -4.72
CA ALA A 39 -19.58 -9.72 -5.57
C ALA A 39 -20.89 -10.29 -6.10
N GLU A 40 -21.92 -10.43 -5.26
CA GLU A 40 -23.23 -10.92 -5.66
C GLU A 40 -23.84 -10.07 -6.77
N LYS A 41 -23.79 -8.73 -6.63
CA LYS A 41 -24.32 -7.79 -7.62
C LYS A 41 -23.65 -7.88 -8.99
N ARG A 42 -22.35 -8.22 -9.02
CA ARG A 42 -21.52 -8.20 -10.24
C ARG A 42 -21.24 -9.58 -10.82
N PHE A 43 -21.64 -10.63 -10.12
CA PHE A 43 -21.35 -11.99 -10.54
C PHE A 43 -22.19 -12.38 -11.74
N ASP A 44 -21.53 -13.01 -12.70
CA ASP A 44 -22.14 -13.52 -13.91
C ASP A 44 -21.88 -15.04 -13.99
N SER A 45 -22.93 -15.82 -13.81
CA SER A 45 -22.87 -17.28 -13.79
C SER A 45 -22.52 -17.90 -15.15
N SER A 46 -22.66 -17.16 -16.24
CA SER A 46 -22.31 -17.64 -17.59
C SER A 46 -20.81 -17.86 -17.76
N LYS A 47 -19.96 -17.22 -16.94
CA LYS A 47 -18.49 -17.22 -17.07
C LYS A 47 -17.78 -18.46 -16.51
N LYS A 48 -18.50 -19.58 -16.30
CA LYS A 48 -17.99 -20.90 -15.82
C LYS A 48 -17.16 -20.89 -14.52
N ALA A 49 -17.09 -19.76 -13.80
CA ALA A 49 -16.36 -19.65 -12.53
C ALA A 49 -17.30 -19.83 -11.33
N LYS A 50 -16.81 -20.45 -10.26
CA LYS A 50 -17.57 -20.58 -9.01
C LYS A 50 -17.70 -19.20 -8.35
N PHE A 51 -18.86 -18.90 -7.77
CA PHE A 51 -19.09 -17.64 -7.07
C PHE A 51 -18.11 -17.41 -5.92
N SER A 52 -17.74 -18.46 -5.17
CA SER A 52 -16.76 -18.37 -4.07
C SER A 52 -15.40 -17.82 -4.51
N THR A 53 -14.95 -18.18 -5.72
CA THR A 53 -13.71 -17.66 -6.32
C THR A 53 -13.82 -16.17 -6.63
N TYR A 54 -14.97 -15.74 -7.17
CA TYR A 54 -15.23 -14.34 -7.48
C TYR A 54 -15.37 -13.49 -6.20
N ALA A 55 -16.15 -13.99 -5.23
CA ALA A 55 -16.38 -13.35 -3.94
C ALA A 55 -15.09 -13.16 -3.15
N PHE A 56 -14.15 -14.12 -3.19
CA PHE A 56 -12.85 -14.01 -2.53
C PHE A 56 -12.12 -12.69 -2.87
N TYR A 57 -12.14 -12.28 -4.14
CA TYR A 57 -11.48 -11.04 -4.58
C TYR A 57 -12.10 -9.82 -3.91
N TRP A 58 -13.43 -9.69 -3.96
CA TRP A 58 -14.15 -8.53 -3.44
C TRP A 58 -14.09 -8.45 -1.91
N ILE A 59 -14.23 -9.58 -1.22
CA ILE A 59 -14.07 -9.68 0.23
C ILE A 59 -12.67 -9.21 0.63
N LYS A 60 -11.63 -9.75 -0.01
CA LYS A 60 -10.24 -9.36 0.28
C LYS A 60 -9.99 -7.87 -0.01
N LYS A 61 -10.55 -7.35 -1.10
CA LYS A 61 -10.43 -5.94 -1.49
C LYS A 61 -11.01 -5.03 -0.41
N LYS A 62 -12.25 -5.23 0.00
CA LYS A 62 -12.94 -4.43 1.02
C LYS A 62 -12.25 -4.47 2.38
N ILE A 63 -11.89 -5.67 2.85
CA ILE A 63 -11.12 -5.84 4.09
C ILE A 63 -9.78 -5.08 4.02
N SER A 64 -9.08 -5.14 2.88
CA SER A 64 -7.81 -4.42 2.71
C SER A 64 -8.00 -2.90 2.62
N GLU A 65 -9.13 -2.42 2.11
CA GLU A 65 -9.49 -0.99 2.10
C GLU A 65 -9.78 -0.49 3.52
N ALA A 66 -10.56 -1.24 4.30
CA ALA A 66 -10.86 -0.94 5.70
C ALA A 66 -9.59 -0.78 6.56
N VAL A 67 -8.65 -1.73 6.44
CA VAL A 67 -7.36 -1.66 7.14
C VAL A 67 -6.53 -0.44 6.75
N ARG A 68 -6.61 0.00 5.49
CA ARG A 68 -5.92 1.23 5.05
C ARG A 68 -6.59 2.48 5.61
N LYS A 69 -7.93 2.48 5.66
CA LYS A 69 -8.72 3.59 6.19
C LYS A 69 -8.44 3.78 7.68
N GLU A 70 -8.44 2.70 8.46
CA GLU A 70 -8.10 2.73 9.89
C GLU A 70 -6.69 3.31 10.10
N LYS A 71 -5.72 2.82 9.32
CA LYS A 71 -4.35 3.32 9.39
C LYS A 71 -4.27 4.82 9.05
N ALA A 72 -4.99 5.29 8.04
CA ALA A 72 -5.03 6.72 7.70
C ALA A 72 -5.65 7.55 8.83
N GLN A 73 -6.72 7.07 9.46
CA GLN A 73 -7.36 7.75 10.59
C GLN A 73 -6.44 7.88 11.80
N SER A 74 -5.66 6.84 12.11
CA SER A 74 -4.65 6.91 13.18
C SER A 74 -3.52 7.92 12.92
N LEU A 75 -3.27 8.28 11.65
CA LEU A 75 -2.29 9.31 11.28
C LEU A 75 -2.91 10.72 11.32
N ASN A 76 -4.19 10.83 10.94
CA ASN A 76 -4.92 12.10 11.01
C ASN A 76 -5.15 12.55 12.47
N SER A 77 -5.20 11.63 13.44
CA SER A 77 -5.31 11.99 14.86
C SER A 77 -4.05 12.60 15.46
N SER A 78 -2.87 12.38 14.86
CA SER A 78 -1.65 13.12 15.21
C SER A 78 -1.63 14.53 14.62
N GLU A 79 -2.30 14.76 13.49
CA GLU A 79 -2.37 16.05 12.80
C GLU A 79 -3.43 17.00 13.39
N LEU A 80 -4.44 16.48 14.12
CA LEU A 80 -5.50 17.29 14.75
C LEU A 80 -5.13 17.94 16.10
N LYS A 81 -3.87 17.88 16.53
CA LYS A 81 -3.40 18.60 17.74
C LYS A 81 -2.72 19.93 17.45
N GLU A 82 -2.35 20.20 16.20
CA GLU A 82 -1.67 21.45 15.83
C GLU A 82 -2.66 22.56 15.43
N GLU A 83 -3.96 22.27 15.31
CA GLU A 83 -4.98 23.23 14.84
C GLU A 83 -5.60 24.15 15.91
N ILE A 84 -5.04 24.20 17.13
CA ILE A 84 -5.34 25.28 18.08
C ILE A 84 -4.06 26.04 18.38
N LEU A 85 -3.48 26.72 17.39
CA LEU A 85 -2.69 27.95 17.60
C LEU A 85 -2.40 28.61 16.23
N GLU A 86 -3.16 29.69 16.01
CA GLU A 86 -2.85 30.84 15.14
C GLU A 86 -2.86 30.64 13.62
N GLY A 87 -3.83 31.28 12.98
CA GLY A 87 -3.91 31.41 11.54
C GLY A 87 -2.90 32.41 10.96
N SER A 88 -2.57 32.21 9.68
CA SER A 88 -2.39 33.23 8.63
C SER A 88 -1.97 32.53 7.32
N ILE A 89 -2.36 33.12 6.18
CA ILE A 89 -2.36 32.52 4.84
C ILE A 89 -0.99 32.72 4.14
N ILE A 90 -0.40 31.61 3.65
CA ILE A 90 0.45 31.40 2.43
C ILE A 90 1.66 32.34 2.16
N GLU A 91 2.88 31.81 2.25
CA GLU A 91 3.81 31.55 1.11
C GLU A 91 5.19 31.02 1.60
N LYS A 92 5.75 30.11 0.79
CA LYS A 92 7.19 29.83 0.55
C LYS A 92 7.99 28.86 1.47
N THR A 93 8.57 27.89 0.75
CA THR A 93 9.85 27.16 1.01
C THR A 93 9.81 25.98 1.98
N TYR A 94 9.42 24.79 1.48
CA TYR A 94 9.96 23.52 2.02
C TYR A 94 11.32 23.26 1.36
N GLU A 95 12.34 23.97 1.85
CA GLU A 95 13.69 23.43 1.83
C GLU A 95 14.01 22.85 3.20
N SER A 96 14.85 21.81 3.16
CA SER A 96 15.54 21.15 4.28
C SER A 96 14.69 20.35 5.27
N GLU A 97 14.53 19.06 4.97
CA GLU A 97 14.59 18.01 6.01
C GLU A 97 15.31 16.78 5.43
N ASP A 98 16.63 16.90 5.39
CA ASP A 98 17.54 15.77 5.39
C ASP A 98 17.34 14.97 6.68
N LEU A 99 16.66 13.82 6.63
CA LEU A 99 16.81 12.71 7.60
C LEU A 99 16.06 11.46 7.07
N ASP A 100 16.78 10.63 6.30
CA ASP A 100 16.68 9.13 6.26
C ASP A 100 17.12 8.49 4.93
N ILE A 101 17.50 9.26 3.92
CA ILE A 101 18.09 8.69 2.69
C ILE A 101 19.50 8.12 2.94
N PHE A 102 20.21 8.64 3.94
CA PHE A 102 21.61 8.30 4.20
C PHE A 102 21.79 6.94 4.91
N SER A 103 20.86 6.55 5.79
CA SER A 103 20.91 5.25 6.51
C SER A 103 20.71 4.05 5.56
N PHE A 104 19.91 4.24 4.51
CA PHE A 104 19.64 3.21 3.52
C PHE A 104 20.87 2.84 2.66
N ASN A 105 21.85 3.74 2.56
CA ASN A 105 22.94 3.65 1.60
C ASN A 105 23.99 2.58 1.95
N LYS A 106 24.11 2.15 3.23
CA LYS A 106 25.12 1.15 3.64
C LYS A 106 24.86 -0.27 3.14
N ASN A 107 23.61 -0.62 2.81
CA ASN A 107 23.21 -1.99 2.42
C ASN A 107 22.86 -2.14 0.93
N LEU A 108 23.15 -1.12 0.10
CA LEU A 108 22.89 -1.14 -1.35
C LEU A 108 24.15 -1.54 -2.12
N LEU A 109 23.98 -2.39 -3.14
CA LEU A 109 25.06 -2.69 -4.09
C LEU A 109 25.44 -1.41 -4.85
N SER A 110 26.72 -1.22 -5.20
CA SER A 110 27.25 0.02 -5.82
C SER A 110 26.46 0.50 -7.05
N LEU A 111 25.87 -0.42 -7.81
CA LEU A 111 25.00 -0.12 -8.95
C LEU A 111 23.62 0.40 -8.53
N GLU A 112 23.05 -0.13 -7.44
CA GLU A 112 21.76 0.33 -6.88
C GLU A 112 21.87 1.76 -6.34
N GLN A 113 22.98 2.09 -5.67
CA GLN A 113 23.26 3.44 -5.16
C GLN A 113 23.35 4.46 -6.32
N LYS A 114 24.04 4.10 -7.40
CA LYS A 114 24.15 4.95 -8.60
C LYS A 114 22.79 5.18 -9.24
N ILE A 115 22.01 4.12 -9.46
CA ILE A 115 20.66 4.25 -10.02
C ILE A 115 19.75 5.08 -9.12
N PHE A 116 19.85 4.88 -7.80
CA PHE A 116 19.10 5.66 -6.83
C PHE A 116 19.45 7.15 -6.92
N LYS A 117 20.73 7.50 -6.96
CA LYS A 117 21.19 8.90 -7.10
C LYS A 117 20.70 9.51 -8.41
N LEU A 118 20.95 8.86 -9.55
CA LEU A 118 20.59 9.38 -10.88
C LEU A 118 19.07 9.53 -11.05
N TYR A 119 18.28 8.61 -10.50
CA TYR A 119 16.82 8.63 -10.63
C TYR A 119 16.16 9.59 -9.65
N PHE A 120 16.51 9.53 -8.36
CA PHE A 120 15.81 10.29 -7.32
C PHE A 120 16.41 11.68 -7.05
N ARG A 121 17.73 11.87 -7.19
CA ARG A 121 18.36 13.20 -7.00
C ARG A 121 18.44 13.98 -8.30
N GLU A 122 18.86 13.32 -9.38
CA GLU A 122 19.10 13.98 -10.67
C GLU A 122 17.89 13.90 -11.62
N GLY A 123 16.84 13.17 -11.26
CA GLY A 123 15.59 13.09 -12.03
C GLY A 123 15.70 12.44 -13.41
N LYS A 124 16.79 11.70 -13.69
CA LYS A 124 17.06 11.12 -15.02
C LYS A 124 16.08 10.00 -15.36
N SER A 125 15.73 9.90 -16.64
CA SER A 125 14.85 8.84 -17.14
C SER A 125 15.57 7.47 -17.18
N LEU A 126 14.82 6.37 -17.06
CA LEU A 126 15.39 5.02 -17.10
C LEU A 126 16.24 4.71 -18.36
N PRO A 127 15.87 5.18 -19.57
CA PRO A 127 16.72 5.04 -20.74
C PRO A 127 18.05 5.79 -20.62
N GLN A 128 18.05 7.00 -20.05
CA GLN A 128 19.28 7.79 -19.83
C GLN A 128 20.19 7.11 -18.82
N ILE A 129 19.63 6.63 -17.71
CA ILE A 129 20.37 5.89 -16.67
C ILE A 129 20.98 4.60 -17.24
N ALA A 130 20.24 3.89 -18.08
CA ALA A 130 20.70 2.68 -18.73
C ALA A 130 21.91 2.95 -19.66
N LYS A 131 21.85 4.04 -20.42
CA LYS A 131 22.95 4.49 -21.28
C LYS A 131 24.17 4.94 -20.47
N GLU A 132 23.96 5.70 -19.40
CA GLU A 132 25.01 6.25 -18.53
C GLU A 132 25.74 5.17 -17.72
N LEU A 133 25.01 4.15 -17.25
CA LEU A 133 25.58 3.02 -16.49
C LEU A 133 25.99 1.84 -17.38
N ASN A 134 25.85 1.97 -18.70
CA ASN A 134 26.10 0.91 -19.68
C ASN A 134 25.40 -0.43 -19.33
N ILE A 135 24.12 -0.37 -18.98
CA ILE A 135 23.27 -1.53 -18.63
C ILE A 135 22.03 -1.60 -19.52
N ARG A 136 21.45 -2.80 -19.66
CA ARG A 136 20.14 -2.96 -20.33
C ARG A 136 19.06 -2.18 -19.58
N ARG A 137 18.18 -1.49 -20.31
CA ARG A 137 17.04 -0.71 -19.74
C ARG A 137 16.19 -1.54 -18.77
N GLU A 138 15.98 -2.82 -19.07
CA GLU A 138 15.23 -3.72 -18.19
C GLU A 138 15.93 -3.97 -16.86
N LYS A 139 17.27 -4.03 -16.84
CA LYS A 139 18.06 -4.16 -15.61
C LYS A 139 17.91 -2.90 -14.74
N ALA A 140 17.92 -1.70 -15.33
CA ALA A 140 17.65 -0.46 -14.61
C ALA A 140 16.23 -0.42 -14.03
N ARG A 141 15.24 -0.91 -14.79
CA ARG A 141 13.85 -1.01 -14.34
C ARG A 141 13.71 -1.97 -13.15
N GLN A 142 14.30 -3.15 -13.22
CA GLN A 142 14.29 -4.14 -12.13
C GLN A 142 14.91 -3.57 -10.85
N ILE A 143 16.06 -2.90 -10.97
CA ILE A 143 16.72 -2.27 -9.82
C ILE A 143 15.86 -1.14 -9.24
N LYS A 144 15.20 -0.32 -10.07
CA LYS A 144 14.23 0.68 -9.59
C LYS A 144 13.11 0.03 -8.77
N TYR A 145 12.53 -1.08 -9.23
CA TYR A 145 11.49 -1.77 -8.45
C TYR A 145 12.03 -2.35 -7.14
N LEU A 146 13.26 -2.88 -7.13
CA LEU A 146 13.92 -3.32 -5.91
C LEU A 146 14.13 -2.15 -4.94
N LEU A 147 14.61 -1.00 -5.40
CA LEU A 147 14.77 0.22 -4.61
C LEU A 147 13.43 0.67 -4.00
N LEU A 148 12.38 0.79 -4.81
CA LEU A 148 11.04 1.18 -4.36
C LEU A 148 10.47 0.18 -3.33
N ARG A 149 10.71 -1.12 -3.54
CA ARG A 149 10.30 -2.17 -2.60
C ARG A 149 11.04 -2.04 -1.28
N LYS A 150 12.36 -1.86 -1.31
CA LYS A 150 13.18 -1.73 -0.10
C LYS A 150 12.85 -0.44 0.69
N ILE A 151 12.59 0.69 0.00
CA ILE A 151 12.11 1.93 0.62
C ILE A 151 10.75 1.72 1.30
N LYS A 152 9.83 1.01 0.63
CA LYS A 152 8.52 0.67 1.21
C LYS A 152 8.61 -0.27 2.41
N ILE A 153 9.63 -1.13 2.45
CA ILE A 153 9.90 -2.04 3.56
C ILE A 153 10.49 -1.28 4.76
N ASN A 154 11.43 -0.35 4.55
CA ASN A 154 12.00 0.45 5.64
C ASN A 154 10.98 1.38 6.31
N ARG A 155 10.02 1.95 5.56
CA ARG A 155 8.86 2.66 6.14
C ARG A 155 7.97 1.78 7.04
N ARG A 156 8.12 0.45 7.02
CA ARG A 156 7.34 -0.50 7.83
C ARG A 156 8.08 -0.98 9.09
N PHE A 157 9.38 -0.76 9.18
CA PHE A 157 10.23 -1.21 10.29
C PHE A 157 10.45 -0.14 11.38
N ILE A 158 9.99 1.10 11.16
CA ILE A 158 10.15 2.23 12.10
C ILE A 158 8.97 2.31 13.11
N CYS A 159 7.93 1.49 12.95
CA CYS A 159 6.88 1.31 13.96
C CYS A 159 7.01 -0.07 14.60
N SER A 160 7.99 -0.23 15.49
CA SER A 160 8.06 -1.30 16.50
C SER A 160 8.46 -0.66 17.82
#